data_AF-A0A1I3QJL9-F1
#
_entry.id   AF-A0A1I3QJL9-F1
#
_cell.length_a   1.000
_cell.length_b   1.000
_cell.length_c   1.000
_cell.angle_alpha   90.00
_cell.angle_beta   90.00
_cell.angle_gamma   90.00
#
_symmetry.space_group_name_H-M   'P 1'
#
loop_
_entity.id
_entity.type
_entity.pdbx_description
1 polymer ?
#
loop_
_entity_poly.entity_id
_entity_poly.type
_entity_poly.pdbx_seq_one_letter_code
_entity_poly.pdbx_strand_id
1 'polypeptide(L)'
;MIEPTPSSMTIAVLDSGVNADQLPPGTVVLPGLNLSGEGGEADTADHGGHGTAIAATIAGIAPAARILPVKLMDRRGALRDRSRIENAFAWLLANAEQFGIGAVCAAFADSSHRVTDETLRGTNLQRYIAALRASGILTVTAAGNWYPEHRGRSPHGMAWPAIIRETVSVGALAETEEGAGLARASQRLHASLNTGCSTAFFALPGEPGMTSGAAAVVAGCFAALRQAYPQEAGERLLERLRAGCRELVDENGLAWPVVRPGALALG
;
A
#
# COMPACT_ATOMS: atom_id res chain seq x y z
N MET A 1 11.08 25.92 11.53
CA MET A 1 11.35 24.54 11.08
C MET A 1 10.97 23.63 12.23
N ILE A 2 9.96 22.78 12.07
CA ILE A 2 9.61 21.80 13.09
C ILE A 2 10.51 20.60 12.82
N GLU A 3 11.49 20.36 13.68
CA GLU A 3 12.26 19.12 13.58
C GLU A 3 11.32 17.94 13.79
N PRO A 4 11.38 16.89 12.95
CA PRO A 4 10.55 15.72 13.12
C PRO A 4 10.86 15.10 14.49
N THR A 5 9.85 15.01 15.35
CA THR A 5 9.98 14.17 16.55
C THR A 5 10.27 12.74 16.09
N PRO A 6 11.28 12.07 16.68
CA PRO A 6 11.77 10.76 16.24
C PRO A 6 10.75 9.60 16.27
N SER A 7 9.48 9.85 16.62
CA SER A 7 8.38 8.89 16.69
C SER A 7 7.31 9.04 15.59
N SER A 8 7.37 10.06 14.72
CA SER A 8 6.33 10.31 13.70
C SER A 8 6.75 9.88 12.29
N MET A 9 6.42 8.64 11.96
CA MET A 9 6.62 8.08 10.62
C MET A 9 5.76 8.82 9.58
N THR A 10 6.36 9.14 8.44
CA THR A 10 5.60 9.63 7.27
C THR A 10 5.23 8.46 6.37
N ILE A 11 3.95 8.41 5.96
CA ILE A 11 3.45 7.51 4.94
C ILE A 11 3.20 8.31 3.66
N ALA A 12 3.92 7.96 2.60
CA ALA A 12 3.67 8.54 1.29
C ALA A 12 2.45 7.88 0.64
N VAL A 13 1.45 8.65 0.24
CA VAL A 13 0.21 8.16 -0.37
C VAL A 13 0.21 8.52 -1.85
N LEU A 14 0.40 7.52 -2.72
CA LEU A 14 0.47 7.70 -4.17
C LEU A 14 -0.92 7.45 -4.77
N ASP A 15 -1.66 8.51 -5.06
CA ASP A 15 -3.09 8.42 -5.38
C ASP A 15 -3.63 9.69 -6.10
N SER A 16 -4.91 10.04 -5.94
CA SER A 16 -5.57 11.23 -6.52
C SER A 16 -5.31 12.55 -5.79
N GLY A 17 -4.50 12.52 -4.72
CA GLY A 17 -4.26 13.64 -3.82
C GLY A 17 -4.81 13.37 -2.42
N VAL A 18 -4.77 14.37 -1.53
CA VAL A 18 -5.35 14.28 -0.19
C VAL A 18 -6.04 15.59 0.15
N ASN A 19 -7.27 15.53 0.67
CA ASN A 19 -7.95 16.65 1.30
C ASN A 19 -7.82 16.56 2.83
N ALA A 20 -7.00 17.44 3.42
CA ALA A 20 -6.72 17.44 4.86
C ALA A 20 -7.97 17.69 5.73
N ASP A 21 -8.95 18.44 5.23
CA ASP A 21 -10.17 18.80 5.98
C ASP A 21 -11.11 17.60 6.18
N GLN A 22 -10.91 16.52 5.42
CA GLN A 22 -11.70 15.28 5.51
C GLN A 22 -10.98 14.17 6.28
N LEU A 23 -9.80 14.45 6.85
CA LEU A 23 -9.05 13.48 7.64
C LEU A 23 -9.44 13.57 9.13
N PRO A 24 -9.16 12.51 9.92
CA PRO A 24 -9.32 12.57 11.36
C PRO A 24 -8.62 13.81 11.98
N PRO A 25 -9.24 14.48 12.97
CA PRO A 25 -8.65 15.66 13.60
C PRO A 25 -7.23 15.40 14.12
N GLY A 26 -6.33 16.35 13.87
CA GLY A 26 -4.92 16.26 14.26
C GLY A 26 -4.02 15.52 13.27
N THR A 27 -4.57 14.98 12.17
CA THR A 27 -3.76 14.39 11.09
C THR A 27 -2.86 15.46 10.47
N VAL A 28 -1.56 15.18 10.40
CA VAL A 28 -0.57 16.08 9.78
C VAL A 28 -0.40 15.68 8.32
N VAL A 29 -0.77 16.58 7.40
CA VAL A 29 -0.53 16.43 5.97
C VAL A 29 0.64 17.33 5.56
N LEU A 30 1.69 16.73 5.00
CA LEU A 30 2.88 17.44 4.55
C LEU A 30 2.67 18.05 3.16
N PRO A 31 3.41 19.12 2.80
CA PRO A 31 3.51 19.57 1.42
C PRO A 31 4.04 18.42 0.57
N GLY A 32 3.22 17.93 -0.36
CA GLY A 32 3.52 16.78 -1.18
C GLY A 32 3.97 17.14 -2.59
N LEU A 33 3.82 16.18 -3.50
CA LEU A 33 4.14 16.33 -4.91
C LEU A 33 2.90 16.05 -5.77
N ASN A 34 2.65 16.90 -6.76
CA ASN A 34 1.62 16.68 -7.76
C ASN A 34 2.22 16.43 -9.15
N LEU A 35 1.96 15.24 -9.67
CA LEU A 35 2.29 14.79 -11.00
C LEU A 35 1.05 14.44 -11.82
N SER A 36 -0.18 14.70 -11.37
CA SER A 36 -1.40 14.33 -12.12
C SER A 36 -1.64 15.19 -13.36
N GLY A 37 -1.00 16.36 -13.43
CA GLY A 37 -1.22 17.35 -14.49
C GLY A 37 -2.50 18.16 -14.32
N GLU A 38 -3.17 18.06 -13.17
CA GLU A 38 -4.19 19.01 -12.73
C GLU A 38 -3.60 19.95 -11.67
N GLY A 39 -3.65 21.27 -11.89
CA GLY A 39 -3.10 22.23 -10.94
C GLY A 39 -1.57 22.35 -11.02
N GLY A 40 -0.99 23.03 -10.04
CA GLY A 40 0.47 23.20 -9.92
C GLY A 40 1.17 22.03 -9.22
N GLU A 41 2.50 21.98 -9.27
CA GLU A 41 3.30 20.90 -8.67
C GLU A 41 3.09 20.75 -7.14
N ALA A 42 2.76 21.83 -6.44
CA ALA A 42 2.44 21.81 -5.00
C ALA A 42 0.95 21.58 -4.70
N ASP A 43 0.09 21.52 -5.72
CA ASP A 43 -1.36 21.32 -5.56
C ASP A 43 -1.69 19.82 -5.41
N THR A 44 -1.60 19.34 -4.18
CA THR A 44 -1.92 17.95 -3.85
C THR A 44 -3.36 17.75 -3.39
N ALA A 45 -4.24 18.74 -3.59
CA ALA A 45 -5.64 18.62 -3.18
C ALA A 45 -6.34 17.47 -3.92
N ASP A 46 -7.12 16.68 -3.19
CA ASP A 46 -7.91 15.61 -3.79
C ASP A 46 -9.24 16.13 -4.30
N HIS A 47 -9.55 15.79 -5.54
CA HIS A 47 -10.85 16.06 -6.17
C HIS A 47 -11.56 14.78 -6.64
N GLY A 48 -10.91 13.62 -6.47
CA GLY A 48 -11.49 12.31 -6.78
C GLY A 48 -11.96 11.55 -5.53
N GLY A 49 -11.42 11.87 -4.36
CA GLY A 49 -11.80 11.31 -3.06
C GLY A 49 -11.09 10.00 -2.69
N HIS A 50 -10.57 9.26 -3.68
CA HIS A 50 -9.90 7.96 -3.45
C HIS A 50 -8.66 8.12 -2.56
N GLY A 51 -7.76 9.06 -2.87
CA GLY A 51 -6.56 9.28 -2.06
C GLY A 51 -6.84 9.80 -0.66
N THR A 52 -7.88 10.63 -0.50
CA THR A 52 -8.36 11.07 0.82
C THR A 52 -8.89 9.91 1.66
N ALA A 53 -9.65 8.99 1.06
CA ALA A 53 -10.14 7.79 1.73
C ALA A 53 -8.99 6.88 2.20
N ILE A 54 -7.97 6.69 1.35
CA ILE A 54 -6.75 5.95 1.71
C ILE A 54 -6.03 6.62 2.89
N ALA A 55 -5.82 7.93 2.84
CA ALA A 55 -5.17 8.70 3.89
C ALA A 55 -5.98 8.65 5.21
N ALA A 56 -7.31 8.75 5.15
CA ALA A 56 -8.18 8.66 6.31
C ALA A 56 -8.11 7.28 6.98
N THR A 57 -8.10 6.20 6.19
CA THR A 57 -7.93 4.83 6.70
C THR A 57 -6.58 4.67 7.41
N ILE A 58 -5.49 5.18 6.83
CA ILE A 58 -4.16 5.14 7.46
C ILE A 58 -4.15 5.93 8.78
N ALA A 59 -4.65 7.17 8.76
CA ALA A 59 -4.70 8.05 9.93
C ALA A 59 -5.60 7.51 11.05
N GLY A 60 -6.68 6.80 10.71
CA GLY A 60 -7.54 6.14 11.69
C GLY A 60 -6.84 4.99 12.44
N ILE A 61 -5.91 4.29 11.79
CA ILE A 61 -5.14 3.20 12.41
C ILE A 61 -3.91 3.74 13.15
N ALA A 62 -3.25 4.76 12.60
CA ALA A 62 -2.04 5.35 13.16
C ALA A 62 -2.15 6.89 13.23
N PRO A 63 -2.87 7.44 14.24
CA PRO A 63 -3.16 8.88 14.31
C PRO A 63 -1.93 9.79 14.39
N ALA A 64 -0.80 9.28 14.89
CA ALA A 64 0.47 10.01 14.95
C ALA A 64 1.29 9.94 13.65
N ALA A 65 0.79 9.27 12.61
CA ALA A 65 1.46 9.21 11.31
C ALA A 65 1.26 10.53 10.55
N ARG A 66 2.31 10.96 9.85
CA ARG A 66 2.22 12.08 8.90
C ARG A 66 1.88 11.53 7.53
N ILE A 67 1.05 12.23 6.77
CA ILE A 67 0.68 11.86 5.41
C ILE A 67 1.45 12.73 4.43
N LEU A 68 2.16 12.11 3.48
CA LEU A 68 2.81 12.81 2.37
C LEU A 68 2.05 12.51 1.07
N PRO A 69 1.24 13.43 0.56
CA PRO A 69 0.49 13.22 -0.67
C PRO A 69 1.43 13.17 -1.89
N VAL A 70 1.27 12.17 -2.75
CA VAL A 70 1.90 12.11 -4.06
C VAL A 70 0.80 11.90 -5.10
N LYS A 71 0.31 13.00 -5.66
CA LYS A 71 -0.85 13.03 -6.55
C LYS A 71 -0.45 12.59 -7.96
N LEU A 72 -0.90 11.42 -8.38
CA LEU A 72 -0.62 10.82 -9.70
C LEU A 72 -1.85 10.81 -10.60
N MET A 73 -3.04 10.65 -10.02
CA MET A 73 -4.29 10.48 -10.73
C MET A 73 -5.07 11.80 -10.74
N ASP A 74 -5.78 12.07 -11.83
CA ASP A 74 -6.68 13.22 -11.89
C ASP A 74 -7.99 12.95 -11.14
N ARG A 75 -8.88 13.96 -11.04
CA ARG A 75 -10.18 13.86 -10.34
C ARG A 75 -11.07 12.69 -10.78
N ARG A 76 -10.81 12.05 -11.94
CA ARG A 76 -11.56 10.90 -12.44
C ARG A 76 -10.87 9.56 -12.14
N GLY A 77 -9.77 9.59 -11.38
CA GLY A 77 -8.93 8.42 -11.14
C GLY A 77 -8.08 8.03 -12.36
N ALA A 78 -7.91 8.92 -13.34
CA ALA A 78 -7.13 8.60 -14.53
C ALA A 78 -5.65 8.90 -14.32
N LEU A 79 -4.81 7.88 -14.54
CA LEU A 79 -3.37 8.06 -14.72
C LEU A 79 -3.08 8.30 -16.20
N ARG A 80 -2.74 9.55 -16.55
CA ARG A 80 -2.54 9.95 -17.95
C ARG A 80 -1.25 9.42 -18.57
N ASP A 81 -0.23 9.24 -17.74
CA ASP A 81 1.09 8.77 -18.18
C ASP A 81 1.71 7.87 -17.11
N ARG A 82 2.04 6.63 -17.49
CA ARG A 82 2.64 5.63 -16.61
C ARG A 82 4.06 6.01 -16.19
N SER A 83 4.78 6.83 -16.98
CA SER A 83 6.13 7.31 -16.64
C SER A 83 6.14 8.13 -15.34
N ARG A 84 5.01 8.76 -15.01
CA ARG A 84 4.86 9.55 -13.78
C ARG A 84 4.97 8.71 -12.52
N ILE A 85 4.63 7.42 -12.58
CA ILE A 85 4.86 6.49 -11.46
C ILE A 85 6.37 6.37 -11.21
N GLU A 86 7.18 6.18 -12.24
CA GLU A 86 8.64 6.10 -12.08
C GLU A 86 9.22 7.39 -11.50
N ASN A 87 8.76 8.55 -11.98
CA ASN A 87 9.17 9.86 -11.46
C ASN A 87 8.79 10.03 -9.99
N ALA A 88 7.60 9.56 -9.59
CA ALA A 88 7.16 9.57 -8.19
C ALA A 88 8.10 8.75 -7.30
N PHE A 89 8.40 7.51 -7.71
CA PHE A 89 9.29 6.64 -6.94
C PHE A 89 10.73 7.15 -6.89
N ALA A 90 11.22 7.77 -7.97
CA ALA A 90 12.50 8.46 -7.97
C ALA A 90 12.53 9.64 -6.97
N TRP A 91 11.48 10.47 -6.97
CA TRP A 91 11.35 11.60 -6.05
C TRP A 91 11.24 11.13 -4.60
N LEU A 92 10.46 10.09 -4.31
CA LEU A 92 10.34 9.50 -2.98
C LEU A 92 11.69 9.01 -2.46
N LEU A 93 12.46 8.31 -3.30
CA LEU A 93 13.79 7.85 -2.93
C LEU A 93 14.74 9.02 -2.63
N ALA A 94 14.72 10.06 -3.47
CA ALA A 94 15.57 11.24 -3.30
C ALA A 94 15.22 12.10 -2.08
N ASN A 95 13.94 12.08 -1.64
CA ASN A 95 13.45 12.93 -0.55
C ASN A 95 13.05 12.13 0.71
N ALA A 96 13.40 10.84 0.76
CA ALA A 96 13.00 9.94 1.84
C ALA A 96 13.40 10.47 3.23
N GLU A 97 14.65 10.91 3.37
CA GLU A 97 15.17 11.45 4.62
C GLU A 97 14.52 12.80 4.98
N GLN A 98 14.43 13.72 4.01
CA GLN A 98 13.82 15.04 4.21
C GLN A 98 12.39 14.96 4.77
N PHE A 99 11.59 14.04 4.24
CA PHE A 99 10.20 13.86 4.71
C PHE A 99 10.06 12.82 5.83
N GLY A 100 11.13 12.12 6.21
CA GLY A 100 11.08 11.00 7.16
C GLY A 100 10.13 9.89 6.70
N ILE A 101 10.18 9.54 5.41
CA ILE A 101 9.33 8.51 4.80
C ILE A 101 9.71 7.16 5.38
N GLY A 102 8.76 6.48 6.02
CA GLY A 102 8.97 5.12 6.52
C GLY A 102 8.28 4.05 5.68
N ALA A 103 7.24 4.42 4.93
CA ALA A 103 6.55 3.52 4.01
C ALA A 103 5.85 4.29 2.90
N VAL A 104 5.57 3.57 1.83
CA VAL A 104 4.83 4.05 0.67
C VAL A 104 3.55 3.23 0.55
N CYS A 105 2.41 3.89 0.43
CA CYS A 105 1.13 3.27 0.08
C CYS A 105 0.81 3.62 -1.38
N ALA A 106 0.98 2.65 -2.27
CA ALA A 106 0.62 2.74 -3.68
C ALA A 106 -0.66 1.93 -3.91
N ALA A 107 -1.80 2.53 -3.61
CA ALA A 107 -3.13 1.89 -3.59
C ALA A 107 -3.80 1.85 -4.97
N PHE A 108 -3.01 1.54 -6.02
CA PHE A 108 -3.48 1.38 -7.39
C PHE A 108 -2.93 0.10 -8.00
N ALA A 109 -3.57 -0.39 -9.05
CA ALA A 109 -3.17 -1.57 -9.78
C ALA A 109 -3.62 -1.47 -11.24
N ASP A 110 -2.87 -2.10 -12.16
CA ASP A 110 -3.37 -2.37 -13.51
C ASP A 110 -4.21 -3.66 -13.54
N SER A 111 -4.76 -4.00 -14.71
CA SER A 111 -5.57 -5.20 -14.90
C SER A 111 -4.76 -6.46 -15.22
N SER A 112 -3.45 -6.47 -14.94
CA SER A 112 -2.64 -7.67 -15.19
C SER A 112 -2.85 -8.74 -14.12
N HIS A 113 -2.55 -10.00 -14.46
CA HIS A 113 -2.67 -11.14 -13.56
C HIS A 113 -1.48 -12.07 -13.73
N ARG A 114 -0.37 -11.66 -13.14
CA ARG A 114 0.96 -12.25 -13.35
C ARG A 114 1.34 -13.16 -12.20
N VAL A 115 2.06 -14.24 -12.49
CA VAL A 115 2.61 -15.16 -11.49
C VAL A 115 4.09 -14.93 -11.18
N THR A 116 4.79 -14.16 -12.02
CA THR A 116 6.22 -13.82 -11.89
C THR A 116 6.47 -12.37 -12.32
N ASP A 117 7.50 -11.74 -11.76
CA ASP A 117 7.99 -10.40 -12.10
C ASP A 117 9.22 -10.42 -13.03
N GLU A 118 9.57 -11.56 -13.64
CA GLU A 118 10.75 -11.71 -14.51
C GLU A 118 10.88 -10.62 -15.58
N THR A 119 9.79 -10.27 -16.24
CA THR A 119 9.78 -9.23 -17.30
C THR A 119 9.92 -7.81 -16.74
N LEU A 120 9.85 -7.63 -15.42
CA LEU A 120 9.95 -6.35 -14.73
C LEU A 120 11.31 -6.16 -14.04
N ARG A 121 12.15 -7.21 -14.00
CA ARG A 121 13.47 -7.16 -13.40
C ARG A 121 14.33 -6.14 -14.15
N GLY A 122 15.00 -5.25 -13.42
CA GLY A 122 15.83 -4.22 -14.03
C GLY A 122 15.05 -3.09 -14.72
N THR A 123 13.75 -2.97 -14.50
CA THR A 123 13.03 -1.72 -14.80
C THR A 123 13.40 -0.64 -13.78
N ASN A 124 13.27 0.64 -14.14
CA ASN A 124 13.53 1.75 -13.22
C ASN A 124 12.63 1.66 -11.98
N LEU A 125 11.33 1.42 -12.18
CA LEU A 125 10.40 1.27 -11.07
C LEU A 125 10.84 0.18 -10.09
N GLN A 126 11.18 -1.01 -10.60
CA GLN A 126 11.64 -2.11 -9.75
C GLN A 126 12.91 -1.72 -8.97
N ARG A 127 13.87 -1.04 -9.61
CA ARG A 127 15.08 -0.53 -8.94
C ARG A 127 14.76 0.47 -7.83
N TYR A 128 13.87 1.42 -8.06
CA TYR A 128 13.49 2.40 -7.03
C TYR A 128 12.76 1.74 -5.84
N ILE A 129 11.84 0.81 -6.11
CA ILE A 129 11.17 0.03 -5.05
C ILE A 129 12.20 -0.79 -4.24
N ALA A 130 13.14 -1.44 -4.92
CA ALA A 130 14.19 -2.21 -4.27
C ALA A 130 15.11 -1.32 -3.41
N ALA A 131 15.48 -0.13 -3.91
CA ALA A 131 16.29 0.84 -3.17
C ALA A 131 15.55 1.38 -1.93
N LEU A 132 14.27 1.73 -2.06
CA LEU A 132 13.44 2.12 -0.91
C LEU A 132 13.40 1.01 0.15
N ARG A 133 13.16 -0.23 -0.27
CA ARG A 133 13.14 -1.39 0.64
C ARG A 133 14.48 -1.59 1.33
N ALA A 134 15.59 -1.48 0.60
CA ALA A 134 16.94 -1.59 1.15
C ALA A 134 17.23 -0.50 2.20
N SER A 135 16.62 0.68 2.07
CA SER A 135 16.64 1.76 3.07
C SER A 135 15.63 1.58 4.20
N GLY A 136 14.93 0.44 4.27
CA GLY A 136 13.93 0.15 5.30
C GLY A 136 12.54 0.76 5.04
N ILE A 137 12.29 1.27 3.84
CA ILE A 137 11.02 1.90 3.43
C ILE A 137 10.21 0.89 2.62
N LEU A 138 9.17 0.33 3.22
CA LEU A 138 8.33 -0.68 2.58
C LEU A 138 7.33 -0.03 1.61
N THR A 139 7.17 -0.61 0.42
CA THR A 139 6.14 -0.19 -0.54
C THR A 139 4.96 -1.16 -0.47
N VAL A 140 3.84 -0.70 0.08
CA VAL A 140 2.57 -1.44 0.18
C VAL A 140 1.72 -1.19 -1.07
N THR A 141 1.23 -2.25 -1.69
CA THR A 141 0.52 -2.19 -2.97
C THR A 141 -0.75 -3.03 -2.97
N ALA A 142 -1.79 -2.55 -3.64
CA ALA A 142 -3.01 -3.32 -3.87
C ALA A 142 -2.77 -4.50 -4.84
N ALA A 143 -3.19 -5.72 -4.46
CA ALA A 143 -2.95 -6.93 -5.27
C ALA A 143 -3.69 -6.94 -6.62
N GLY A 144 -4.73 -6.12 -6.77
CA GLY A 144 -5.57 -6.03 -7.97
C GLY A 144 -6.99 -6.53 -7.74
N ASN A 145 -7.93 -5.99 -8.52
CA ASN A 145 -9.37 -6.22 -8.37
C ASN A 145 -10.00 -6.99 -9.55
N TRP A 146 -9.19 -7.46 -10.51
CA TRP A 146 -9.66 -8.12 -11.72
C TRP A 146 -9.69 -9.65 -11.61
N TYR A 147 -9.72 -10.19 -10.39
CA TYR A 147 -9.80 -11.64 -10.19
C TYR A 147 -10.99 -12.28 -10.93
N PRO A 148 -12.18 -11.65 -11.03
CA PRO A 148 -13.30 -12.23 -11.75
C PRO A 148 -12.99 -12.49 -13.24
N GLU A 149 -12.22 -11.63 -13.89
CA GLU A 149 -11.83 -11.71 -15.30
C GLU A 149 -10.70 -12.73 -15.56
N HIS A 150 -10.02 -13.18 -14.49
CA HIS A 150 -8.86 -14.07 -14.58
C HIS A 150 -9.07 -15.46 -14.00
N ARG A 151 -9.91 -15.61 -12.97
CA ARG A 151 -10.07 -16.85 -12.20
C ARG A 151 -10.47 -18.07 -13.02
N GLY A 152 -11.16 -17.88 -14.16
CA GLY A 152 -11.49 -18.96 -15.08
C GLY A 152 -10.29 -19.52 -15.85
N ARG A 153 -9.18 -18.79 -15.93
CA ARG A 153 -7.91 -19.21 -16.56
C ARG A 153 -6.86 -19.61 -15.53
N SER A 154 -6.75 -18.84 -14.44
CA SER A 154 -5.80 -19.12 -13.35
C SER A 154 -6.32 -18.56 -12.03
N PRO A 155 -6.35 -19.36 -10.95
CA PRO A 155 -6.63 -18.87 -9.61
C PRO A 155 -5.48 -18.07 -9.00
N HIS A 156 -4.32 -18.03 -9.69
CA HIS A 156 -3.11 -17.37 -9.22
C HIS A 156 -2.68 -16.24 -10.13
N GLY A 157 -2.47 -15.07 -9.51
CA GLY A 157 -1.84 -13.92 -10.13
C GLY A 157 -2.04 -12.64 -9.33
N MET A 158 -1.14 -11.68 -9.51
CA MET A 158 -1.23 -10.33 -8.98
C MET A 158 -1.07 -9.31 -10.10
N ALA A 159 -1.65 -8.14 -9.89
CA ALA A 159 -1.49 -7.00 -10.78
C ALA A 159 -0.14 -6.31 -10.60
N TRP A 160 0.23 -5.47 -11.55
CA TRP A 160 1.33 -4.53 -11.36
C TRP A 160 0.82 -3.29 -10.61
N PRO A 161 1.61 -2.69 -9.69
CA PRO A 161 3.00 -3.04 -9.36
C PRO A 161 3.13 -4.16 -8.30
N ALA A 162 2.04 -4.67 -7.74
CA ALA A 162 2.06 -5.64 -6.63
C ALA A 162 2.75 -6.97 -6.94
N ILE A 163 2.92 -7.34 -8.21
CA ILE A 163 3.71 -8.51 -8.60
C ILE A 163 5.21 -8.33 -8.35
N ILE A 164 5.73 -7.10 -8.29
CA ILE A 164 7.14 -6.82 -8.04
C ILE A 164 7.49 -7.34 -6.64
N ARG A 165 8.42 -8.30 -6.56
CA ARG A 165 8.68 -9.07 -5.33
C ARG A 165 9.18 -8.23 -4.15
N GLU A 166 9.76 -7.07 -4.42
CA GLU A 166 10.19 -6.14 -3.38
C GLU A 166 9.03 -5.35 -2.74
N THR A 167 7.82 -5.39 -3.31
CA THR A 167 6.62 -4.78 -2.71
C THR A 167 6.01 -5.67 -1.62
N VAL A 168 5.16 -5.06 -0.80
CA VAL A 168 4.23 -5.76 0.10
C VAL A 168 2.86 -5.76 -0.57
N SER A 169 2.55 -6.84 -1.29
CA SER A 169 1.26 -7.00 -1.97
C SER A 169 0.14 -7.36 -1.01
N VAL A 170 -0.99 -6.66 -1.11
CA VAL A 170 -2.13 -6.79 -0.19
C VAL A 170 -3.42 -7.11 -0.94
N GLY A 171 -3.98 -8.27 -0.64
CA GLY A 171 -5.30 -8.66 -1.07
C GLY A 171 -6.40 -8.20 -0.11
N ALA A 172 -7.65 -8.25 -0.56
CA ALA A 172 -8.81 -7.84 0.24
C ALA A 172 -9.59 -9.05 0.76
N LEU A 173 -10.07 -8.90 1.99
CA LEU A 173 -11.13 -9.73 2.55
C LEU A 173 -12.49 -9.09 2.30
N ALA A 174 -13.54 -9.90 2.42
CA ALA A 174 -14.92 -9.46 2.49
C ALA A 174 -15.59 -10.11 3.70
N GLU A 175 -16.55 -9.42 4.29
CA GLU A 175 -17.44 -10.04 5.28
C GLU A 175 -18.38 -11.02 4.58
N THR A 176 -18.57 -12.18 5.21
CA THR A 176 -19.46 -13.27 4.80
C THR A 176 -20.31 -13.68 5.99
N GLU A 177 -21.36 -14.48 5.76
CA GLU A 177 -22.18 -15.00 6.84
C GLU A 177 -21.38 -15.87 7.82
N GLU A 178 -20.34 -16.57 7.35
CA GLU A 178 -19.44 -17.38 8.20
C GLU A 178 -18.24 -16.59 8.79
N GLY A 179 -18.16 -15.27 8.58
CA GLY A 179 -17.10 -14.42 9.11
C GLY A 179 -16.40 -13.58 8.05
N ALA A 180 -15.08 -13.73 7.90
CA ALA A 180 -14.32 -13.04 6.85
C ALA A 180 -13.79 -14.06 5.85
N GLY A 181 -14.02 -13.80 4.56
CA GLY A 181 -13.57 -14.60 3.43
C GLY A 181 -12.68 -13.79 2.49
N LEU A 182 -12.03 -14.47 1.54
CA LEU A 182 -11.34 -13.79 0.45
C LEU A 182 -12.33 -12.99 -0.40
N ALA A 183 -12.09 -11.69 -0.61
CA ALA A 183 -13.00 -10.90 -1.45
C ALA A 183 -13.01 -11.44 -2.88
N ARG A 184 -14.22 -11.56 -3.47
CA ARG A 184 -14.43 -12.10 -4.82
C ARG A 184 -13.63 -11.40 -5.91
N ALA A 185 -13.37 -10.10 -5.74
CA ALA A 185 -12.61 -9.29 -6.67
C ALA A 185 -11.08 -9.39 -6.48
N SER A 186 -10.62 -9.79 -5.29
CA SER A 186 -9.20 -9.71 -4.93
C SER A 186 -8.37 -10.69 -5.75
N GLN A 187 -7.36 -10.18 -6.45
CA GLN A 187 -6.31 -11.02 -7.00
C GLN A 187 -5.44 -11.58 -5.86
N ARG A 188 -4.78 -12.70 -6.15
CA ARG A 188 -3.98 -13.45 -5.16
C ARG A 188 -2.97 -14.36 -5.83
N LEU A 189 -1.76 -14.44 -5.28
CA LEU A 189 -0.71 -15.36 -5.72
C LEU A 189 -0.16 -16.11 -4.51
N HIS A 190 -0.30 -17.43 -4.50
CA HIS A 190 0.11 -18.25 -3.37
C HIS A 190 1.60 -18.56 -3.46
N ALA A 191 2.28 -18.58 -2.30
CA ALA A 191 3.72 -18.80 -2.23
C ALA A 191 4.16 -20.19 -2.71
N SER A 192 3.27 -21.19 -2.70
CA SER A 192 3.57 -22.56 -3.17
C SER A 192 3.97 -22.66 -4.64
N LEU A 193 3.69 -21.63 -5.45
CA LEU A 193 4.14 -21.58 -6.85
C LEU A 193 5.65 -21.31 -6.97
N ASN A 194 6.33 -20.95 -5.89
CA ASN A 194 7.79 -20.79 -5.81
C ASN A 194 8.39 -19.84 -6.87
N THR A 195 7.65 -18.82 -7.29
CA THR A 195 8.12 -17.81 -8.26
C THR A 195 8.96 -16.69 -7.62
N GLY A 196 9.00 -16.65 -6.28
CA GLY A 196 9.55 -15.53 -5.52
C GLY A 196 8.58 -14.36 -5.35
N CYS A 197 7.38 -14.44 -5.91
CA CYS A 197 6.30 -13.47 -5.74
C CYS A 197 5.12 -14.11 -5.00
N SER A 198 4.47 -13.37 -4.10
CA SER A 198 3.26 -13.83 -3.41
C SER A 198 2.46 -12.67 -2.86
N THR A 199 1.15 -12.83 -2.70
CA THR A 199 0.35 -11.89 -1.91
C THR A 199 0.77 -12.01 -0.46
N ALA A 200 1.31 -10.92 0.10
CA ALA A 200 1.93 -10.95 1.42
C ALA A 200 0.88 -11.03 2.53
N PHE A 201 -0.22 -10.29 2.37
CA PHE A 201 -1.28 -10.18 3.37
C PHE A 201 -2.66 -10.03 2.74
N PHE A 202 -3.67 -10.39 3.53
CA PHE A 202 -5.07 -10.01 3.32
C PHE A 202 -5.56 -9.18 4.49
N ALA A 203 -6.37 -8.17 4.23
CA ALA A 203 -7.02 -7.37 5.26
C ALA A 203 -8.47 -7.08 4.90
N LEU A 204 -9.32 -6.91 5.92
CA LEU A 204 -10.61 -6.25 5.72
C LEU A 204 -10.32 -4.81 5.30
N PRO A 205 -10.89 -4.32 4.19
CA PRO A 205 -10.55 -3.01 3.68
C PRO A 205 -11.24 -1.91 4.49
N GLY A 206 -10.50 -0.82 4.77
CA GLY A 206 -11.11 0.47 5.08
C GLY A 206 -11.60 1.15 3.80
N GLU A 207 -12.13 2.36 3.90
CA GLU A 207 -12.45 3.18 2.72
C GLU A 207 -11.19 3.36 1.83
N PRO A 208 -11.31 3.27 0.49
CA PRO A 208 -12.54 3.17 -0.32
C PRO A 208 -13.02 1.74 -0.60
N GLY A 209 -12.54 0.75 0.15
CA GLY A 209 -12.85 -0.68 -0.04
C GLY A 209 -11.85 -1.41 -0.93
N MET A 210 -12.16 -2.68 -1.24
CA MET A 210 -11.38 -3.55 -2.12
C MET A 210 -9.87 -3.63 -1.77
N THR A 211 -9.00 -3.98 -2.72
CA THR A 211 -7.57 -4.12 -2.45
C THR A 211 -6.87 -2.78 -2.13
N SER A 212 -7.42 -1.65 -2.59
CA SER A 212 -6.92 -0.31 -2.25
C SER A 212 -7.08 -0.01 -0.76
N GLY A 213 -8.29 -0.19 -0.21
CA GLY A 213 -8.57 -0.04 1.21
C GLY A 213 -7.82 -1.05 2.08
N ALA A 214 -7.64 -2.29 1.60
CA ALA A 214 -6.84 -3.28 2.30
C ALA A 214 -5.35 -2.88 2.37
N ALA A 215 -4.79 -2.34 1.28
CA ALA A 215 -3.44 -1.79 1.26
C ALA A 215 -3.28 -0.62 2.25
N ALA A 216 -4.27 0.29 2.33
CA ALA A 216 -4.30 1.37 3.31
C ALA A 216 -4.28 0.85 4.75
N VAL A 217 -5.04 -0.21 5.04
CA VAL A 217 -5.07 -0.86 6.35
C VAL A 217 -3.68 -1.40 6.72
N VAL A 218 -3.02 -2.10 5.80
CA VAL A 218 -1.67 -2.65 6.05
C VAL A 218 -0.63 -1.53 6.18
N ALA A 219 -0.72 -0.46 5.39
CA ALA A 219 0.13 0.73 5.55
C ALA A 219 -0.06 1.40 6.92
N GLY A 220 -1.30 1.52 7.39
CA GLY A 220 -1.61 2.00 8.74
C GLY A 220 -1.03 1.09 9.83
N CYS A 221 -1.08 -0.24 9.65
CA CYS A 221 -0.45 -1.17 10.57
C CYS A 221 1.08 -1.00 10.64
N PHE A 222 1.74 -0.76 9.51
CA PHE A 222 3.17 -0.44 9.52
C PHE A 222 3.48 0.87 10.25
N ALA A 223 2.64 1.88 10.07
CA ALA A 223 2.77 3.14 10.80
C ALA A 223 2.62 2.95 12.32
N ALA A 224 1.61 2.19 12.76
CA ALA A 224 1.41 1.87 14.17
C ALA A 224 2.57 1.05 14.76
N LEU A 225 3.06 0.03 14.02
CA LEU A 225 4.22 -0.75 14.44
C LEU A 225 5.49 0.10 14.54
N ARG A 226 5.72 1.03 13.59
CA ARG A 226 6.86 1.95 13.68
C ARG A 226 6.76 2.87 14.90
N GLN A 227 5.56 3.33 15.25
CA GLN A 227 5.35 4.16 16.44
C GLN A 227 5.68 3.39 17.72
N ALA A 228 5.30 2.11 17.80
CA ALA A 228 5.64 1.23 18.92
C ALA A 228 7.14 0.82 18.94
N TYR A 229 7.75 0.66 17.76
CA TYR A 229 9.12 0.19 17.58
C TYR A 229 9.95 1.13 16.70
N PRO A 230 10.24 2.37 17.14
CA PRO A 230 10.82 3.41 16.29
C PRO A 230 12.22 3.07 15.76
N GLN A 231 12.99 2.29 16.52
CA GLN A 231 14.37 1.91 16.21
C GLN A 231 14.50 0.67 15.30
N GLU A 232 13.40 -0.04 15.03
CA GLU A 232 13.47 -1.26 14.22
C GLU A 232 13.51 -0.97 12.72
N ALA A 233 14.27 -1.76 11.97
CA ALA A 233 14.29 -1.68 10.51
C ALA A 233 12.94 -2.11 9.90
N GLY A 234 12.62 -1.64 8.69
CA GLY A 234 11.36 -1.95 8.02
C GLY A 234 11.08 -3.45 7.88
N GLU A 235 12.10 -4.26 7.56
CA GLU A 235 11.97 -5.73 7.50
C GLU A 235 11.54 -6.34 8.83
N ARG A 236 12.03 -5.81 9.95
CA ARG A 236 11.65 -6.29 11.27
C ARG A 236 10.19 -5.98 11.58
N LEU A 237 9.69 -4.82 11.14
CA LEU A 237 8.27 -4.48 11.24
C LEU A 237 7.42 -5.41 10.36
N LEU A 238 7.91 -5.80 9.18
CA LEU A 238 7.26 -6.80 8.32
C LEU A 238 7.19 -8.16 9.00
N GLU A 239 8.27 -8.62 9.64
CA GLU A 239 8.29 -9.84 10.44
C GLU A 239 7.31 -9.79 11.61
N ARG A 240 7.25 -8.67 12.34
CA ARG A 240 6.27 -8.48 13.42
C ARG A 240 4.84 -8.56 12.92
N LEU A 241 4.54 -7.90 11.80
CA LEU A 241 3.22 -7.96 11.19
C LEU A 241 2.86 -9.39 10.79
N ARG A 242 3.79 -10.13 10.17
CA ARG A 242 3.61 -11.56 9.81
C ARG A 242 3.40 -12.44 11.04
N ALA A 243 4.13 -12.23 12.12
CA ALA A 243 4.00 -13.02 13.35
C ALA A 243 2.64 -12.81 14.03
N GLY A 244 2.02 -11.64 13.86
CA GLY A 244 0.67 -11.35 14.33
C GLY A 244 -0.45 -11.82 13.41
N CYS A 245 -0.13 -12.35 12.22
CA CYS A 245 -1.15 -12.81 11.28
C CYS A 245 -1.82 -14.09 11.76
N ARG A 246 -3.12 -14.18 11.45
CA ARG A 246 -3.83 -15.46 11.42
C ARG A 246 -3.83 -16.00 9.99
N GLU A 247 -4.07 -17.30 9.83
CA GLU A 247 -4.29 -17.88 8.52
C GLU A 247 -5.78 -18.00 8.22
N LEU A 248 -6.14 -17.69 6.97
CA LEU A 248 -7.43 -18.00 6.39
C LEU A 248 -7.22 -19.06 5.31
N VAL A 249 -7.93 -20.17 5.42
CA VAL A 249 -7.88 -21.26 4.43
C VAL A 249 -8.99 -21.04 3.42
N ASP A 250 -8.65 -21.00 2.13
CA ASP A 250 -9.64 -20.85 1.06
C ASP A 250 -10.30 -22.18 0.66
N GLU A 251 -11.26 -22.10 -0.26
CA GLU A 251 -11.98 -23.24 -0.82
C GLU A 251 -11.10 -24.32 -1.48
N ASN A 252 -9.85 -23.98 -1.83
CA ASN A 252 -8.87 -24.90 -2.43
C ASN A 252 -7.87 -25.43 -1.38
N GLY A 253 -8.07 -25.13 -0.10
CA GLY A 253 -7.20 -25.56 0.99
C GLY A 253 -5.90 -24.74 1.11
N LEU A 254 -5.81 -23.57 0.46
CA LEU A 254 -4.63 -22.72 0.54
C LEU A 254 -4.74 -21.75 1.72
N ALA A 255 -3.67 -21.65 2.50
CA ALA A 255 -3.60 -20.76 3.67
C ALA A 255 -3.05 -19.38 3.29
N TRP A 256 -3.72 -18.34 3.78
CA TRP A 256 -3.42 -16.95 3.45
C TRP A 256 -3.21 -16.11 4.72
N PRO A 257 -2.12 -15.33 4.83
CA PRO A 257 -1.88 -14.48 5.99
C PRO A 257 -2.88 -13.33 6.07
N VAL A 258 -3.57 -13.20 7.20
CA VAL A 258 -4.57 -12.16 7.47
C VAL A 258 -4.08 -11.18 8.53
N VAL A 259 -4.11 -9.90 8.19
CA VAL A 259 -3.82 -8.78 9.09
C VAL A 259 -5.11 -8.25 9.69
N ARG A 260 -5.09 -7.98 11.00
CA ARG A 260 -6.14 -7.24 11.72
C ARG A 260 -5.48 -6.15 12.57
N PRO A 261 -5.79 -4.86 12.36
CA PRO A 261 -5.18 -3.77 13.12
C PRO A 261 -5.26 -3.94 14.64
N GLY A 262 -6.41 -4.41 15.15
CA GLY A 262 -6.60 -4.65 16.59
C GLY A 262 -5.81 -5.83 17.18
N ALA A 263 -5.11 -6.62 16.35
CA ALA A 263 -4.28 -7.76 16.78
C ALA A 263 -2.78 -7.45 16.73
N LEU A 264 -2.39 -6.19 16.46
CA LEU A 264 -0.98 -5.81 16.44
C LEU A 264 -0.36 -5.95 17.82
N ALA A 265 0.75 -6.70 17.90
CA ALA A 265 1.55 -6.83 19.11
C ALA A 265 2.39 -5.56 19.33
N LEU A 266 1.79 -4.52 19.91
CA LEU A 266 2.41 -3.22 20.13
C LEU A 266 3.29 -3.14 21.39
N GLY A 267 3.33 -4.21 22.19
CA GLY A 267 4.06 -4.28 23.46
C GLY A 267 3.12 -4.42 24.65
#